data_AF-A0AB34Z7J8-F1
#
_entry.id   AF-A0AB34Z7J8-F1
#
_cell.length_a   1.000
_cell.length_b   1.000
_cell.length_c   1.000
_cell.angle_alpha   90.00
_cell.angle_beta   90.00
_cell.angle_gamma   90.00
#
_symmetry.space_group_name_H-M   'P 1'
#
loop_
_entity.id
_entity.type
_entity.pdbx_description
1 polymer ?
#
loop_
_entity_poly.entity_id
_entity_poly.type
_entity_poly.pdbx_seq_one_letter_code
_entity_poly.pdbx_strand_id
1 'polypeptide(L)'
;MAFARVVSDYATVAYLGDVFVLPEHQGKGYSKVMMDAVMAHPDLQGLRRFSLATSDAHGLYARYGFTPPLAPQSLMERYRPGLYTR
;
A
#
# COMPACT_ATOMS: atom_id res chain seq x y z
N MET A 1 8.19 -3.40 -15.63
CA MET A 1 7.84 -4.32 -14.52
C MET A 1 7.20 -3.52 -13.40
N ALA A 2 6.40 -4.16 -12.56
CA ALA A 2 5.75 -3.55 -11.38
C ALA A 2 5.98 -4.44 -10.15
N PHE A 3 6.02 -3.84 -8.97
CA PHE A 3 6.21 -4.54 -7.71
C PHE A 3 5.43 -3.88 -6.57
N ALA A 4 4.99 -4.69 -5.62
CA ALA A 4 4.37 -4.29 -4.37
C ALA A 4 4.70 -5.35 -3.31
N ARG A 5 4.77 -4.91 -2.05
CA ARG A 5 4.98 -5.80 -0.90
C ARG A 5 3.89 -5.57 0.14
N VAL A 6 3.37 -6.66 0.67
CA VAL A 6 2.45 -6.65 1.81
C VAL A 6 3.13 -7.32 3.00
N VAL A 7 3.14 -6.62 4.13
CA VAL A 7 3.51 -7.20 5.44
C VAL A 7 2.23 -7.39 6.22
N SER A 8 1.90 -8.61 6.61
CA SER A 8 0.64 -8.93 7.27
C SER A 8 0.81 -10.07 8.26
N ASP A 9 -0.08 -10.12 9.25
CA ASP A 9 -0.32 -11.28 10.10
C ASP A 9 -1.34 -12.26 9.50
N TYR A 10 -1.89 -11.93 8.32
CA TYR A 10 -2.93 -12.68 7.60
C TYR A 10 -4.24 -12.87 8.38
N ALA A 11 -4.48 -12.03 9.39
CA ALA A 11 -5.64 -12.16 10.27
C ALA A 11 -6.28 -10.82 10.62
N THR A 12 -5.50 -9.80 10.97
CA THR A 12 -6.05 -8.55 11.50
C THR A 12 -5.48 -7.29 10.85
N VAL A 13 -4.22 -7.30 10.42
CA VAL A 13 -3.55 -6.12 9.90
C VAL A 13 -2.68 -6.42 8.68
N ALA A 14 -2.62 -5.45 7.76
CA ALA A 14 -1.66 -5.45 6.66
C ALA A 14 -1.09 -4.04 6.43
N TYR A 15 0.15 -4.00 5.96
CA TYR A 15 0.81 -2.79 5.45
C TYR A 15 1.26 -3.01 4.01
N LEU A 16 0.79 -2.16 3.10
CA LEU A 16 1.21 -2.11 1.70
C LEU A 16 2.36 -1.10 1.55
N GLY A 17 3.47 -1.59 1.01
CA GLY A 17 4.67 -0.79 0.76
C GLY A 17 5.37 -1.20 -0.54
N ASP A 18 6.46 -0.48 -0.84
CA ASP A 18 7.32 -0.72 -2.00
C ASP A 18 6.57 -0.79 -3.34
N VAL A 19 5.48 -0.03 -3.47
CA VAL A 19 4.66 0.00 -4.68
C VAL A 19 5.37 0.85 -5.75
N PHE A 20 5.81 0.23 -6.83
CA PHE A 20 6.36 0.97 -7.97
C PHE A 20 6.08 0.29 -9.32
N VAL A 21 6.12 1.11 -10.38
CA VAL A 21 6.13 0.66 -11.77
C VAL A 21 7.32 1.32 -12.46
N LEU A 22 8.16 0.52 -13.12
CA LEU A 22 9.30 1.05 -13.87
C LEU A 22 8.84 2.08 -14.92
N PRO A 23 9.55 3.20 -15.10
CA PRO A 23 9.12 4.32 -15.95
C PRO A 23 8.62 3.91 -17.35
N GLU A 24 9.34 3.03 -18.03
CA GLU A 24 9.05 2.53 -19.37
C GLU A 24 7.79 1.62 -19.45
N HIS A 25 7.22 1.29 -18.29
CA HIS A 25 6.02 0.50 -18.12
C HIS A 25 4.84 1.26 -17.51
N GLN A 26 5.00 2.56 -17.21
CA GLN A 26 3.93 3.40 -16.69
C GLN A 26 2.83 3.63 -17.75
N GLY A 27 1.61 3.97 -17.29
CA GLY A 27 0.45 4.18 -18.17
C GLY A 27 -0.16 2.90 -18.79
N LYS A 28 0.48 1.73 -18.62
CA LYS A 28 0.04 0.45 -19.20
C LYS A 28 -0.87 -0.39 -18.29
N GLY A 29 -1.31 0.16 -17.15
CA GLY A 29 -2.25 -0.51 -16.25
C GLY A 29 -1.65 -1.54 -15.27
N TYR A 30 -0.33 -1.73 -15.22
CA TYR A 30 0.28 -2.74 -14.34
C TYR A 30 0.05 -2.50 -12.85
N SER A 31 0.01 -1.24 -12.41
CA SER A 31 -0.33 -0.91 -11.01
C SER A 31 -1.74 -1.39 -10.66
N LYS A 32 -2.67 -1.34 -11.62
CA LYS A 32 -4.04 -1.83 -11.42
C LYS A 32 -4.05 -3.35 -11.26
N VAL A 33 -3.45 -4.09 -12.19
CA VAL A 33 -3.38 -5.56 -12.14
C VAL A 33 -2.76 -6.04 -10.83
N MET A 34 -1.69 -5.39 -10.39
CA MET A 34 -1.01 -5.72 -9.14
C MET A 34 -1.89 -5.44 -7.91
N MET A 35 -2.55 -4.28 -7.86
CA MET A 35 -3.46 -3.95 -6.77
C MET A 35 -4.70 -4.86 -6.75
N ASP A 36 -5.25 -5.20 -7.91
CA ASP A 36 -6.34 -6.17 -8.05
C ASP A 36 -5.92 -7.52 -7.44
N ALA A 37 -4.69 -7.98 -7.72
CA ALA A 37 -4.16 -9.21 -7.13
C ALA A 37 -3.97 -9.11 -5.61
N VAL A 38 -3.48 -7.99 -5.09
CA VAL A 38 -3.35 -7.79 -3.63
C VAL A 38 -4.71 -7.81 -2.95
N MET A 39 -5.69 -7.08 -3.49
CA MET A 39 -7.03 -6.99 -2.88
C MET A 39 -7.81 -8.30 -2.97
N ALA A 40 -7.53 -9.13 -3.97
CA ALA A 40 -8.16 -10.44 -4.14
C ALA A 40 -7.42 -11.59 -3.43
N HIS A 41 -6.25 -11.34 -2.81
CA HIS A 41 -5.46 -12.41 -2.21
C HIS A 41 -6.23 -13.08 -1.05
N PRO A 42 -6.40 -14.40 -1.03
CA PRO A 42 -7.26 -15.09 -0.06
C PRO A 42 -6.82 -14.86 1.40
N ASP A 43 -5.51 -14.81 1.65
CA ASP A 43 -4.97 -14.58 3.00
C ASP A 43 -5.01 -13.11 3.47
N LEU A 44 -5.50 -12.19 2.62
CA LEU A 44 -5.61 -10.76 2.95
C LEU A 44 -7.08 -10.30 3.09
N GLN A 45 -8.00 -11.25 3.22
CA GLN A 45 -9.43 -10.96 3.38
C GLN A 45 -9.80 -10.76 4.86
N GLY A 46 -10.84 -9.96 5.12
CA GLY A 46 -11.40 -9.78 6.47
C GLY A 46 -10.50 -9.02 7.46
N LEU A 47 -9.39 -8.44 6.99
CA LEU A 47 -8.47 -7.68 7.84
C LEU A 47 -9.16 -6.47 8.45
N ARG A 48 -8.97 -6.27 9.76
CA ARG A 48 -9.49 -5.09 10.47
C ARG A 48 -8.85 -3.78 9.98
N ARG A 49 -7.61 -3.83 9.51
CA ARG A 49 -6.89 -2.65 9.01
C ARG A 49 -5.91 -2.98 7.91
N PHE A 50 -6.02 -2.27 6.78
CA PHE A 50 -5.02 -2.23 5.73
C PHE A 50 -4.45 -0.81 5.66
N SER A 51 -3.15 -0.66 5.92
CA SER A 51 -2.46 0.64 5.97
C SER A 51 -1.46 0.79 4.81
N LEU A 52 -1.20 2.04 4.43
CA LEU A 52 -0.12 2.44 3.53
C LEU A 52 0.29 3.88 3.79
N ALA A 53 1.44 4.29 3.26
CA ALA A 53 1.83 5.69 3.15
C ALA A 53 2.08 6.01 1.68
N THR A 54 1.59 7.16 1.21
CA THR A 54 1.78 7.62 -0.17
C THR A 54 2.02 9.12 -0.21
N SER A 55 2.93 9.57 -1.06
CA SER A 55 3.22 10.99 -1.23
C SER A 55 2.25 11.66 -2.22
N ASP A 56 1.89 10.98 -3.31
CA ASP A 56 1.18 11.58 -4.45
C ASP A 56 0.10 10.68 -5.08
N ALA A 57 0.04 9.40 -4.74
CA ALA A 57 -0.87 8.43 -5.37
C ALA A 57 -2.19 8.22 -4.61
N HIS A 58 -2.64 9.19 -3.82
CA HIS A 58 -3.86 9.11 -3.01
C HIS A 58 -5.10 8.69 -3.83
N GLY A 59 -5.30 9.29 -5.01
CA GLY A 59 -6.43 8.99 -5.90
C GLY A 59 -6.41 7.60 -6.52
N LEU A 60 -5.24 6.94 -6.58
CA LEU A 60 -5.13 5.54 -6.98
C LEU A 60 -5.68 4.65 -5.86
N TYR A 61 -5.19 4.81 -4.63
CA TYR A 61 -5.58 3.97 -3.50
C TYR A 61 -7.03 4.17 -3.07
N ALA A 62 -7.57 5.38 -3.23
CA ALA A 62 -8.99 5.66 -2.98
C ALA A 62 -9.93 4.78 -3.83
N ARG A 63 -9.51 4.37 -5.05
CA ARG A 63 -10.30 3.45 -5.90
C ARG A 63 -10.40 2.04 -5.34
N TYR A 64 -9.50 1.66 -4.44
CA TYR A 64 -9.50 0.38 -3.72
C TYR A 64 -10.07 0.50 -2.30
N GLY A 65 -10.75 1.62 -1.99
CA GLY A 65 -11.40 1.82 -0.69
C GLY A 65 -10.46 2.28 0.43
N PHE A 66 -9.20 2.59 0.14
CA PHE A 66 -8.35 3.28 1.12
C PHE A 66 -8.87 4.69 1.37
N THR A 67 -8.98 5.07 2.63
CA THR A 67 -9.37 6.41 3.06
C THR A 67 -8.22 7.05 3.86
N PRO A 68 -8.23 8.39 4.04
CA PRO A 68 -7.49 8.98 5.13
C PRO A 68 -7.79 8.25 6.45
N PRO A 69 -6.83 8.16 7.39
CA PRO A 69 -7.07 7.52 8.68
C PRO A 69 -8.30 8.11 9.37
N LEU A 70 -9.21 7.26 9.86
CA LEU A 70 -10.44 7.71 10.53
C LEU A 70 -10.17 8.46 11.85
N ALA A 71 -9.07 8.13 12.53
CA ALA A 71 -8.63 8.75 13.76
C ALA A 71 -7.11 9.07 13.65
N PRO A 72 -6.72 10.09 12.86
CA PRO A 72 -5.31 10.38 12.59
C PRO A 72 -4.52 10.72 13.86
N GLN A 73 -5.17 11.33 14.86
CA GLN A 73 -4.60 11.64 16.17
C GLN A 73 -4.17 10.41 16.99
N SER A 74 -4.65 9.22 16.63
CA SER A 74 -4.26 7.96 17.27
C SER A 74 -3.00 7.33 16.66
N LEU A 75 -2.53 7.84 15.53
CA LEU A 75 -1.37 7.30 14.84
C LEU A 75 -0.09 7.89 15.43
N MET A 76 0.87 7.02 15.70
CA MET A 76 2.23 7.38 16.10
C MET A 76 3.20 6.49 15.35
N GLU A 77 4.39 7.01 15.05
CA GLU A 77 5.42 6.26 14.34
C GLU A 77 6.83 6.61 14.83
N ARG A 78 7.76 5.67 14.65
CA ARG A 78 9.20 5.93 14.75
C ARG A 78 9.77 6.02 13.34
N TYR A 79 9.50 7.15 12.69
CA TYR A 79 9.88 7.35 11.29
C TYR A 79 11.24 8.04 11.16
N ARG A 80 12.16 7.38 10.45
CA ARG A 80 13.52 7.88 10.18
C ARG A 80 13.75 7.87 8.66
N PRO A 81 13.20 8.85 7.92
CA PRO A 81 13.47 8.95 6.49
C PRO A 81 14.98 9.12 6.23
N GLY A 82 15.50 8.50 5.17
CA GLY A 82 16.93 8.58 4.82
C GLY A 82 17.86 7.72 5.68
N LEU A 83 17.34 6.77 6.47
CA LEU A 83 18.15 5.90 7.35
C LEU A 83 19.29 5.15 6.62
N TYR A 84 19.12 4.87 5.32
CA TYR A 84 20.09 4.14 4.51
C TYR A 84 21.00 5.03 3.67
N THR A 85 20.81 6.35 3.71
CA THR A 85 21.71 7.30 3.05
C THR A 85 23.01 7.34 3.84
N ARG A 86 24.09 6.83 3.26
CA ARG A 86 25.46 7.01 3.77
C ARG A 86 26.08 8.25 3.18
#